data_AF-A0A7C7JB45-F1
#
_entry.id   AF-A0A7C7JB45-F1
#
_cell.length_a   1.000
_cell.length_b   1.000
_cell.length_c   1.000
_cell.angle_alpha   90.00
_cell.angle_beta   90.00
_cell.angle_gamma   90.00
#
_symmetry.space_group_name_H-M   'P 1'
#
loop_
_entity.id
_entity.type
_entity.pdbx_description
1 polymer ?
#
loop_
_entity_poly.entity_id
_entity_poly.type
_entity_poly.pdbx_seq_one_letter_code
_entity_poly.pdbx_strand_id
1 'polypeptide(L)' 'MLKVAISGSTGRMGKALIKAIGQNEDFELVGGV' A
#
# COMPACT_ATOMS: atom_id res chain seq x y z
N MET A 1 -10.69 1.15 -9.14
CA MET A 1 -9.94 1.14 -7.89
C MET A 1 -9.89 -0.27 -7.31
N LEU A 2 -8.73 -0.92 -7.38
CA LEU A 2 -8.45 -2.19 -6.72
C LEU A 2 -8.05 -1.93 -5.26
N LYS A 3 -8.73 -2.60 -4.33
CA LYS A 3 -8.48 -2.47 -2.90
C LYS A 3 -7.32 -3.37 -2.49
N VAL A 4 -6.32 -2.79 -1.80
CA VAL A 4 -5.08 -3.48 -1.43
C VAL A 4 -4.84 -3.37 0.07
N ALA A 5 -4.40 -4.47 0.68
CA ALA A 5 -3.88 -4.49 2.05
C ALA A 5 -2.43 -4.99 2.05
N ILE A 6 -1.57 -4.41 2.90
CA ILE A 6 -0.14 -4.75 2.95
C ILE A 6 0.24 -5.31 4.31
N SER A 7 0.75 -6.54 4.34
CA SER A 7 1.45 -7.11 5.51
C SER A 7 2.89 -6.62 5.60
N GLY A 8 3.40 -6.42 6.81
CA GLY A 8 4.76 -5.88 7.02
C GLY A 8 4.86 -4.41 6.64
N SER A 9 3.76 -3.67 6.78
CA SER A 9 3.59 -2.28 6.38
C SER A 9 4.61 -1.32 7.03
N THR A 10 5.11 -1.68 8.22
CA THR A 10 6.13 -0.93 8.96
C THR A 10 7.57 -1.17 8.45
N GLY A 11 7.79 -2.25 7.71
CA GLY A 11 9.07 -2.61 7.12
C GLY A 11 9.46 -1.74 5.93
N ARG A 12 10.72 -1.84 5.49
CA ARG A 12 11.26 -1.05 4.35
C ARG A 12 10.41 -1.23 3.07
N MET A 13 10.04 -2.47 2.76
CA MET A 13 9.21 -2.77 1.60
C MET A 13 7.77 -2.32 1.76
N GLY A 14 7.19 -2.49 2.95
CA GLY A 14 5.84 -2.01 3.25
C GLY A 14 5.70 -0.52 3.00
N LYS A 15 6.64 0.29 3.51
CA LYS A 15 6.67 1.74 3.27
C LYS A 15 6.83 2.10 1.79
N ALA A 16 7.66 1.37 1.05
CA ALA A 16 7.85 1.59 -0.38
C ALA A 16 6.57 1.28 -1.19
N LEU A 17 5.87 0.20 -0.85
CA LEU A 17 4.62 -0.21 -1.49
C LEU A 17 3.48 0.77 -1.18
N ILE A 18 3.35 1.22 0.07
CA ILE A 18 2.37 2.26 0.44
C ILE A 18 2.57 3.53 -0.40
N LYS A 19 3.84 3.96 -0.56
CA LYS A 19 4.17 5.13 -1.39
C LYS A 19 3.78 4.92 -2.86
N ALA A 20 4.08 3.76 -3.43
CA ALA A 20 3.77 3.46 -4.83
C ALA A 20 2.25 3.41 -5.09
N ILE A 21 1.49 2.81 -4.16
CA ILE A 21 0.02 2.76 -4.25
C ILE A 21 -0.58 4.16 -4.19
N GLY A 22 -0.11 5.02 -3.28
CA GLY A 22 -0.60 6.39 -3.17
C GLY A 22 -0.33 7.29 -4.38
N GLN A 23 0.50 6.85 -5.33
CA GLN A 23 0.81 7.56 -6.57
C GLN A 23 0.02 7.05 -7.78
N ASN A 24 -0.85 6.05 -7.60
CA ASN A 24 -1.61 5.45 -8.69
C ASN A 24 -3.10 5.35 -8.31
N GLU A 25 -3.95 6.06 -9.06
CA GLU A 25 -5.40 6.18 -8.85
C GLU A 25 -6.16 4.86 -9.09
N ASP A 26 -5.53 3.88 -9.72
CA ASP A 26 -6.11 2.56 -9.90
C ASP A 26 -6.17 1.76 -8.60
N PHE A 27 -5.43 2.16 -7.55
CA PHE A 27 -5.33 1.45 -6.28
C PHE A 27 -5.84 2.25 -5.10
N GLU A 28 -6.45 1.56 -4.14
CA GLU A 28 -6.88 2.10 -2.86
C GLU A 28 -6.28 1.26 -1.73
N LEU A 29 -5.46 1.88 -0.88
CA LEU A 29 -4.93 1.20 0.32
C LEU A 29 -6.01 1.16 1.41
N VAL A 30 -6.48 -0.04 1.75
CA VAL A 30 -7.56 -0.23 2.75
C VAL A 30 -7.06 -0.67 4.12
N GLY A 31 -5.78 -1.02 4.25
CA GLY A 31 -5.19 -1.37 5.54
C GLY A 31 -3.76 -1.90 5.43
N GLY A 32 -3.03 -1.85 6.54
CA GLY A 32 -1.70 -2.42 6.67
C GLY A 32 -1.45 -2.95 8.08
N VAL A 33 -0.76 -4.09 8.17
CA VAL A 33 -0.32 -4.73 9.42
C VAL A 33 1.19 -4.78 9.45
#